data_AF-A0ABD1K2I5-F1
#
_entry.id   AF-A0ABD1K2I5-F1
#
_cell.length_a   1.000
_cell.length_b   1.000
_cell.length_c   1.000
_cell.angle_alpha   90.00
_cell.angle_beta   90.00
_cell.angle_gamma   90.00
#
_symmetry.space_group_name_H-M   'P 1'
#
loop_
_entity.id
_entity.type
_entity.pdbx_description
1 polymer ?
#
loop_
_entity_poly.entity_id
_entity_poly.type
_entity_poly.pdbx_seq_one_letter_code
_entity_poly.pdbx_strand_id
1 'polypeptide(L)'
;MPSEAENICCLEIPQVVTRRLREVEGQLTCMVDHPGLEPVCLNVYSLQNAGQIYRADYGPLRLRGIHRRYRYLSYRSFVSWCWGFLGRKIRVVIPACVVLRIRSVS
;
A
#
# COMPACT_ATOMS: atom_id res chain seq x y z
N MET A 1 16.19 8.97 9.73
CA MET A 1 15.21 8.72 10.80
C MET A 1 13.84 8.70 10.15
N PRO A 2 12.98 7.68 10.38
CA PRO A 2 11.57 7.83 10.03
C PRO A 2 11.04 9.06 10.77
N SER A 3 10.39 9.98 10.07
CA SER A 3 9.74 11.13 10.73
C SER A 3 8.58 10.61 11.59
N GLU A 4 8.18 11.34 12.63
CA GLU A 4 7.06 10.94 13.51
C GLU A 4 5.77 10.60 12.73
N ALA A 5 5.58 11.24 11.58
CA ALA A 5 4.49 10.95 10.64
C ALA A 5 4.52 9.53 10.02
N GLU A 6 5.63 8.80 10.10
CA GLU A 6 5.77 7.43 9.57
C GLU A 6 5.51 6.33 10.63
N ASN A 7 5.19 6.69 11.88
CA ASN A 7 5.01 5.74 12.99
C ASN A 7 3.55 5.58 13.44
N ILE A 8 2.63 5.40 12.49
CA ILE A 8 1.20 5.18 12.78
C ILE A 8 0.87 3.68 12.68
N CYS A 9 0.15 3.13 13.66
CA CYS A 9 -0.33 1.75 13.62
C CYS A 9 -1.48 1.59 12.62
N CYS A 10 -1.59 0.41 12.00
CA CYS A 10 -2.69 0.09 11.09
C CYS A 10 -4.07 0.11 11.79
N LEU A 11 -4.10 -0.08 13.11
CA LEU A 11 -5.31 -0.02 13.93
C LEU A 11 -5.76 1.41 14.26
N GLU A 12 -4.90 2.40 14.06
CA GLU A 12 -5.22 3.82 14.30
C GLU A 12 -5.83 4.48 13.06
N ILE A 13 -5.81 3.83 11.90
CA ILE A 13 -6.32 4.38 10.65
C ILE A 13 -7.74 3.84 10.40
N PRO A 14 -8.80 4.68 10.49
CA PRO A 14 -10.18 4.21 10.38
C PRO A 14 -10.49 3.51 9.06
N GLN A 15 -9.89 3.96 7.95
CA GLN A 15 -10.09 3.35 6.64
C GLN A 15 -9.47 1.96 6.55
N VAL A 16 -8.32 1.73 7.19
CA VAL A 16 -7.68 0.41 7.23
C VAL A 16 -8.49 -0.54 8.11
N VAL A 17 -8.89 -0.08 9.30
CA VAL A 17 -9.68 -0.91 10.23
C VAL A 17 -11.05 -1.25 9.64
N THR A 18 -11.82 -0.23 9.29
CA THR A 18 -13.23 -0.40 8.93
C THR A 18 -13.41 -1.06 7.58
N ARG A 19 -12.54 -0.77 6.61
CA ARG A 19 -12.69 -1.26 5.24
C ARG A 19 -11.78 -2.42 4.88
N ARG A 20 -10.88 -2.88 5.73
CA ARG A 20 -9.98 -3.99 5.39
C ARG A 20 -9.94 -5.01 6.50
N LEU A 21 -9.45 -4.62 7.67
CA LEU A 21 -9.31 -5.57 8.78
C LEU A 21 -10.65 -6.22 9.19
N ARG A 22 -11.76 -5.46 9.16
CA ARG A 22 -13.10 -5.99 9.46
C ARG A 22 -13.77 -6.77 8.32
N GLU A 23 -13.19 -6.79 7.12
CA GLU A 23 -13.73 -7.58 5.99
C GLU A 23 -13.42 -9.08 6.13
N VAL A 24 -12.44 -9.43 6.97
CA VAL A 24 -11.97 -10.80 7.14
C VAL A 24 -12.63 -11.41 8.38
N GLU A 25 -13.17 -12.62 8.23
CA GLU A 25 -13.64 -13.40 9.37
C GLU A 25 -12.45 -13.83 10.24
N GLY A 26 -12.54 -13.54 11.54
CA GLY A 26 -11.42 -13.67 12.47
C GLY A 26 -10.81 -12.32 12.81
N GLN A 27 -10.56 -12.10 14.09
CA GLN A 27 -10.10 -10.81 14.60
C GLN A 27 -8.62 -10.60 14.28
N LEU A 28 -8.33 -10.08 13.08
CA LEU A 28 -6.96 -9.73 12.69
C LEU A 28 -6.41 -8.62 13.59
N THR A 29 -5.20 -8.81 14.10
CA THR A 29 -4.50 -7.85 14.96
C THR A 29 -3.60 -6.90 14.17
N CYS A 30 -3.25 -7.24 12.92
CA CYS A 30 -2.40 -6.42 12.08
C CYS A 30 -2.76 -6.55 10.58
N MET A 31 -2.54 -5.47 9.83
CA MET A 31 -2.72 -5.44 8.37
C MET A 31 -1.73 -6.34 7.63
N VAL A 32 -0.58 -6.66 8.24
CA VAL A 32 0.41 -7.58 7.67
C VAL A 32 -0.13 -9.00 7.53
N ASP A 33 -1.05 -9.39 8.41
CA ASP A 33 -1.68 -10.71 8.43
C ASP A 33 -2.91 -10.77 7.51
N HIS A 34 -3.34 -9.64 6.94
CA HIS A 34 -4.49 -9.60 6.06
C HIS A 34 -4.19 -10.37 4.76
N PRO A 35 -5.00 -11.38 4.37
CA PRO A 35 -4.73 -12.23 3.20
C PRO A 35 -4.64 -11.44 1.89
N GLY A 36 -5.41 -10.36 1.77
CA GLY A 36 -5.34 -9.42 0.65
C GLY A 36 -4.04 -8.62 0.52
N LEU A 37 -3.17 -8.54 1.55
CA LEU A 37 -1.97 -7.71 1.47
C LEU A 37 -0.99 -8.23 0.40
N GLU A 38 -0.77 -9.54 0.36
CA GLU A 38 0.12 -10.19 -0.60
C GLU A 38 -0.31 -9.93 -2.06
N PRO A 39 -1.54 -10.30 -2.49
CA PRO A 39 -1.95 -10.10 -3.88
C PRO A 39 -2.10 -8.63 -4.27
N VAL A 40 -2.35 -7.71 -3.35
CA VAL A 40 -2.53 -6.29 -3.69
C VAL A 40 -1.21 -5.51 -3.70
N CYS A 41 -0.31 -5.78 -2.76
CA CYS A 41 0.84 -4.92 -2.51
C CYS A 41 2.20 -5.60 -2.75
N LEU A 42 2.29 -6.93 -2.64
CA LEU A 42 3.58 -7.63 -2.60
C LEU A 42 3.80 -8.52 -3.83
N ASN A 43 2.73 -9.02 -4.43
CA ASN A 43 2.79 -9.88 -5.61
C ASN A 43 3.32 -9.11 -6.84
N VAL A 44 4.42 -9.61 -7.42
CA VAL A 44 5.10 -8.97 -8.55
C VAL A 44 4.21 -8.82 -9.79
N TYR A 45 3.35 -9.79 -10.08
CA TYR A 45 2.47 -9.75 -11.25
C TYR A 45 1.36 -8.72 -11.07
N SER A 46 0.81 -8.61 -9.86
CA SER A 46 -0.12 -7.54 -9.52
C SER A 46 0.53 -6.16 -9.64
N LEU A 47 1.79 -6.02 -9.20
CA LEU A 47 2.53 -4.76 -9.33
C LEU A 47 2.87 -4.42 -10.78
N GLN A 48 3.15 -5.41 -11.63
CA GLN A 48 3.30 -5.21 -13.06
C GLN A 48 2.02 -4.65 -13.67
N ASN A 49 0.87 -5.25 -13.35
CA ASN A 49 -0.44 -4.78 -13.82
C ASN A 49 -0.75 -3.35 -13.31
N ALA A 50 -0.56 -3.11 -12.02
CA ALA A 50 -0.72 -1.78 -11.42
C ALA A 50 0.20 -0.73 -12.09
N GLY A 51 1.40 -1.14 -12.51
CA GLY A 51 2.30 -0.29 -13.28
C GLY A 51 1.79 0.09 -14.67
N GLN A 52 1.09 -0.82 -15.36
CA GLN A 52 0.46 -0.52 -16.65
C GLN A 52 -0.74 0.41 -16.48
N ILE A 53 -1.60 0.15 -15.49
CA ILE A 53 -2.75 1.01 -15.16
C ILE A 53 -2.25 2.42 -14.80
N TYR A 54 -1.24 2.52 -13.92
CA TYR A 54 -0.63 3.80 -13.58
C TYR A 54 -0.13 4.53 -14.84
N ARG A 55 0.53 3.81 -15.75
CA ARG A 55 1.07 4.41 -16.97
C ARG A 55 -0.05 4.98 -17.86
N ALA A 56 -1.19 4.30 -17.96
CA ALA A 56 -2.34 4.79 -18.72
C ALA A 56 -2.89 6.10 -18.12
N ASP A 57 -3.02 6.16 -16.78
CA ASP A 57 -3.67 7.28 -16.10
C ASP A 57 -2.76 8.51 -15.89
N TYR A 58 -1.46 8.27 -15.67
CA TYR A 58 -0.50 9.29 -15.22
C TYR A 58 0.76 9.39 -16.10
N GLY A 59 0.91 8.52 -17.08
CA GLY A 59 2.12 8.41 -17.89
C GLY A 59 3.25 7.63 -17.20
N PRO A 60 4.44 7.58 -17.83
CA PRO A 60 5.52 6.69 -17.40
C PRO A 60 6.12 7.04 -16.03
N LEU A 61 6.35 6.03 -15.20
CA LEU A 61 7.07 6.16 -13.94
C LEU A 61 8.54 6.54 -14.18
N ARG A 62 8.94 7.75 -13.76
CA ARG A 62 10.31 8.25 -13.89
C ARG A 62 11.25 7.82 -12.75
N LEU A 63 10.95 6.72 -12.06
CA LEU A 63 11.83 6.15 -11.04
C LEU A 63 12.86 5.22 -11.67
N ARG A 64 14.11 5.27 -11.18
CA ARG A 64 15.20 4.37 -11.60
C ARG A 64 15.20 3.10 -10.74
N GLY A 65 15.40 1.95 -11.38
CA GLY A 65 15.47 0.64 -10.72
C GLY A 65 14.09 -0.01 -10.48
N ILE A 66 14.02 -1.31 -10.71
CA ILE A 66 12.77 -2.09 -10.62
C ILE A 66 12.22 -2.11 -9.19
N HIS A 67 13.09 -2.31 -8.20
CA HIS A 67 12.75 -2.32 -6.77
C HIS A 67 12.09 -1.01 -6.30
N ARG A 68 12.63 0.15 -6.69
CA ARG A 68 12.04 1.45 -6.35
C ARG A 68 10.67 1.65 -7.02
N ARG A 69 10.52 1.19 -8.26
CA ARG A 69 9.24 1.25 -8.98
C ARG A 69 8.18 0.39 -8.30
N TYR A 70 8.53 -0.87 -7.99
CA TYR A 70 7.61 -1.79 -7.32
C TYR A 70 7.23 -1.31 -5.94
N ARG A 71 8.19 -0.86 -5.12
CA ARG A 71 7.90 -0.26 -3.82
C ARG A 71 6.93 0.92 -3.92
N TYR A 72 7.14 1.83 -4.88
CA TYR A 72 6.22 2.94 -5.12
C TYR A 72 4.83 2.46 -5.51
N LEU A 73 4.73 1.46 -6.39
CA LEU A 73 3.45 0.88 -6.82
C LEU A 73 2.77 0.16 -5.66
N SER A 74 3.49 -0.59 -4.81
CA SER A 74 2.96 -1.21 -3.59
C SER A 74 2.32 -0.18 -2.67
N TYR A 75 3.01 0.94 -2.41
CA TYR A 75 2.45 2.03 -1.61
C TYR A 75 1.19 2.63 -2.23
N ARG A 76 1.19 2.87 -3.54
CA ARG A 76 0.00 3.39 -4.23
C ARG A 76 -1.15 2.39 -4.27
N SER A 77 -0.87 1.11 -4.49
CA SER A 77 -1.86 0.03 -4.44
C SER A 77 -2.50 -0.06 -3.06
N PHE A 78 -1.70 -0.02 -1.99
CA PHE A 78 -2.23 -0.02 -0.62
C PHE A 78 -3.16 1.17 -0.35
N VAL A 79 -2.73 2.36 -0.75
CA VAL A 79 -3.54 3.59 -0.59
C VAL A 79 -4.83 3.50 -1.42
N SER A 80 -4.73 3.09 -2.68
CA SER A 80 -5.89 2.91 -3.56
C SER A 80 -6.85 1.86 -3.00
N TRP A 81 -6.32 0.81 -2.38
CA TRP A 81 -7.11 -0.25 -1.81
C TRP A 81 -7.88 0.24 -0.58
N CYS A 82 -7.26 0.92 0.38
CA CYS A 82 -7.97 1.34 1.60
C CYS A 82 -8.88 2.57 1.38
N TRP A 83 -8.44 3.54 0.59
CA TRP A 83 -9.16 4.82 0.41
C TRP A 83 -9.95 4.93 -0.91
N GLY A 84 -9.64 4.11 -1.91
CA GLY A 84 -10.12 4.32 -3.28
C GLY A 84 -9.34 5.44 -3.98
N PHE A 85 -10.03 6.22 -4.82
CA PHE A 85 -9.42 7.33 -5.54
C PHE A 85 -9.30 8.59 -4.68
N LEU A 86 -8.06 9.04 -4.41
CA LEU A 86 -7.75 10.23 -3.60
C LEU A 86 -7.31 11.46 -4.45
N GLY A 87 -7.27 11.35 -5.78
CA GLY A 87 -6.72 12.40 -6.64
C GLY A 87 -5.20 12.63 -6.42
N ARG A 88 -4.65 13.67 -7.07
CA ARG A 88 -3.18 13.89 -7.11
C ARG A 88 -2.60 14.66 -5.91
N LYS A 89 -3.43 15.43 -5.20
CA LYS A 89 -2.98 16.35 -4.13
C LYS A 89 -3.15 15.78 -2.73
N ILE A 90 -4.04 14.82 -2.54
CA ILE A 90 -4.31 14.25 -1.23
C ILE A 90 -3.25 13.20 -0.92
N ARG A 91 -2.55 13.41 0.19
CA ARG A 91 -1.59 12.45 0.74
C ARG A 91 -2.18 11.87 2.01
N VAL A 92 -2.03 10.55 2.17
CA VAL A 92 -2.41 9.83 3.38
C VAL A 92 -1.20 9.08 3.90
N VAL A 93 -1.16 8.87 5.21
CA VAL A 93 -0.10 8.11 5.86
C VAL A 93 -0.38 6.61 5.67
N ILE A 94 0.66 5.86 5.32
CA ILE A 94 0.63 4.40 5.28
C ILE A 94 1.11 3.88 6.64
N PRO A 95 0.44 2.88 7.25
CA PRO A 95 0.86 2.31 8.51
C PRO A 95 2.31 1.80 8.50
N ALA A 96 3.00 1.96 9.62
CA ALA A 96 4.39 1.56 9.77
C ALA A 96 4.61 0.07 9.45
N CYS A 97 3.74 -0.81 9.94
CA CYS A 97 3.81 -2.25 9.70
C CYS A 97 3.79 -2.61 8.20
N VAL A 98 2.95 -1.93 7.42
CA VAL A 98 2.84 -2.13 5.96
C VAL A 98 4.07 -1.58 5.25
N VAL A 99 4.56 -0.40 5.65
CA VAL A 99 5.80 0.18 5.08
C VAL A 99 6.98 -0.75 5.30
N LEU A 100 7.14 -1.27 6.51
CA LEU A 100 8.20 -2.20 6.89
C LEU A 100 8.09 -3.51 6.10
N ARG A 101 6.88 -4.07 6.01
CA ARG A 101 6.64 -5.30 5.24
C ARG A 101 6.98 -5.12 3.76
N ILE A 102 6.55 -4.04 3.12
CA ILE A 102 6.88 -3.77 1.71
C ILE A 102 8.40 -3.66 1.54
N ARG A 103 9.10 -2.94 2.44
CA ARG A 103 10.56 -2.77 2.37
C ARG A 103 11.34 -4.06 2.59
N SER A 104 10.75 -5.08 3.24
CA SER A 104 11.42 -6.36 3.49
C SER A 104 11.41 -7.30 2.28
N VAL A 105 10.52 -7.07 1.31
CA VAL A 105 10.35 -7.92 0.10
C VAL A 105 10.74 -7.23 -1.19
N SER A 106 10.88 -5.89 -1.19
CA SER A 106 11.14 -5.08 -2.39
C SER A 106 12.48 -4.37 -2.38
#